data_AF-A0A7Y3A8R9-F1
#
_entry.id   AF-A0A7Y3A8R9-F1
#
_cell.length_a   1.000
_cell.length_b   1.000
_cell.length_c   1.000
_cell.angle_alpha   90.00
_cell.angle_beta   90.00
_cell.angle_gamma   90.00
#
_symmetry.space_group_name_H-M   'P 1'
#
loop_
_entity.id
_entity.type
_entity.pdbx_description
1 polymer ?
#
loop_
_entity_poly.entity_id
_entity_poly.type
_entity_poly.pdbx_seq_one_letter_code
_entity_poly.pdbx_strand_id
1 'polypeptide(L)'
;MPRPSDDFIERMISEAVDSGEFSDLPGEGKPITGLDASYDPAWWAKSKIERERLQDRESAIRDELPGLLRRAFAADEEGEAAVRFSAINATLSAAGIPRLDEEAMLDKWRRAQTP
;
A
#
# COMPACT_ATOMS: atom_id res chain seq x y z
N MET A 1 31.84 4.88 12.32
CA MET A 1 30.96 4.09 13.18
C MET A 1 31.58 2.70 13.34
N PRO A 2 31.98 2.26 14.54
CA PRO A 2 32.38 0.87 14.76
C PRO A 2 31.19 -0.07 14.55
N ARG A 3 31.42 -1.28 14.00
CA ARG A 3 30.38 -2.31 13.92
C ARG A 3 30.05 -2.81 15.33
N PRO A 4 28.78 -3.05 15.66
CA PRO A 4 28.41 -3.69 16.92
C PRO A 4 29.09 -5.07 17.03
N SER A 5 29.50 -5.44 18.24
CA SER A 5 30.07 -6.75 18.54
C SER A 5 28.97 -7.81 18.61
N ASP A 6 29.31 -9.07 18.33
CA ASP A 6 28.35 -10.19 18.37
C ASP A 6 27.65 -10.30 19.74
N ASP A 7 28.37 -10.13 20.85
CA ASP A 7 27.79 -10.13 22.21
C ASP A 7 26.72 -9.04 22.43
N PHE A 8 26.89 -7.89 21.78
CA PHE A 8 25.92 -6.80 21.88
C PHE A 8 24.66 -7.12 21.07
N ILE A 9 24.83 -7.73 19.89
CA ILE A 9 23.72 -8.18 19.05
C ILE A 9 22.91 -9.29 19.73
N GLU A 10 23.58 -10.29 20.29
CA GLU A 10 22.92 -11.39 21.02
C GLU A 10 22.10 -10.87 22.21
N ARG A 11 22.65 -9.93 22.99
CA ARG A 11 21.91 -9.31 24.10
C ARG A 11 20.67 -8.57 23.60
N MET A 12 20.78 -7.80 22.52
CA MET A 12 19.62 -7.10 21.94
C MET A 12 18.52 -8.06 21.49
N ILE A 13 18.90 -9.19 20.87
CA ILE A 13 17.93 -10.20 20.42
C ILE A 13 17.23 -10.82 21.63
N SER A 14 17.97 -11.19 22.68
CA SER A 14 17.40 -11.77 23.89
C SER A 14 16.44 -10.80 24.58
N GLU A 15 16.81 -9.52 24.73
CA GLU A 15 15.96 -8.49 25.32
C GLU A 15 14.66 -8.29 24.52
N ALA A 16 14.73 -8.30 23.18
CA ALA A 16 13.57 -8.19 22.31
C ALA A 16 12.65 -9.44 22.33
N VAL A 17 13.22 -10.62 22.57
CA VAL A 17 12.44 -11.85 22.80
C VAL A 17 11.72 -11.78 24.15
N ASP A 18 12.43 -11.39 25.21
CA ASP A 18 11.87 -11.27 26.56
C ASP A 18 10.80 -10.17 26.66
N SER A 19 10.93 -9.10 25.87
CA SER A 19 9.94 -8.03 25.77
C SER A 19 8.70 -8.41 24.94
N GLY A 20 8.73 -9.56 24.26
CA GLY A 20 7.64 -10.00 23.38
C GLY A 20 7.54 -9.18 22.09
N GLU A 21 8.58 -8.46 21.67
CA GLU A 21 8.59 -7.71 20.40
C GLU A 21 8.41 -8.61 19.16
N PHE A 22 8.63 -9.92 19.31
CA PHE A 22 8.38 -10.93 18.29
C PHE A 22 7.04 -11.66 18.45
N SER A 23 6.23 -11.31 19.46
CA SER A 23 4.86 -11.81 19.62
C SER A 23 3.94 -10.99 18.72
N ASP A 24 3.18 -11.64 17.83
CA ASP A 24 2.35 -11.07 16.75
C ASP A 24 3.08 -10.66 15.46
N LEU A 25 4.13 -11.41 15.08
CA LEU A 25 4.73 -11.21 13.77
C LEU A 25 3.75 -11.55 12.63
N PRO A 26 3.79 -10.80 11.51
CA PRO A 26 3.01 -11.15 10.32
C PRO A 26 3.35 -12.57 9.84
N GLY A 27 2.42 -13.51 10.07
CA GLY A 27 2.62 -14.92 9.72
C GLY A 27 2.83 -15.86 10.91
N GLU A 28 2.85 -15.36 12.15
CA GLU A 28 2.93 -16.21 13.34
C GLU A 28 1.76 -17.21 13.37
N GLY A 29 2.09 -18.49 13.56
CA GLY A 29 1.13 -19.59 13.56
C GLY A 29 0.48 -19.90 12.20
N LYS A 30 0.76 -19.14 11.13
CA LYS A 30 0.22 -19.40 9.78
C LYS A 30 1.14 -20.35 9.00
N PRO A 31 0.59 -21.21 8.13
CA PRO A 31 1.39 -22.01 7.22
C PRO A 31 2.32 -21.14 6.36
N ILE A 32 3.57 -21.57 6.19
CA ILE A 32 4.51 -20.89 5.30
C ILE A 32 3.98 -21.00 3.87
N THR A 33 3.76 -19.85 3.23
CA THR A 33 3.22 -19.79 1.88
C THR A 33 4.29 -20.24 0.88
N GLY A 34 3.94 -21.17 -0.02
CA GLY A 34 4.86 -21.67 -1.05
C GLY A 34 5.82 -22.78 -0.57
N LEU A 35 5.55 -23.43 0.57
CA LEU A 35 6.29 -24.60 1.05
C LEU A 35 6.35 -25.74 0.02
N ASP A 36 5.29 -25.89 -0.77
CA ASP A 36 5.12 -26.94 -1.79
C ASP A 36 5.70 -26.54 -3.16
N ALA A 37 6.20 -25.31 -3.29
CA ALA A 37 6.80 -24.82 -4.53
C ALA A 37 8.24 -25.35 -4.70
N SER A 38 8.70 -25.43 -5.95
CA SER A 38 10.10 -25.77 -6.24
C SER A 38 11.04 -24.77 -5.57
N TYR A 39 12.06 -25.27 -4.87
CA TYR A 39 13.02 -24.44 -4.15
C TYR A 39 13.77 -23.51 -5.12
N ASP A 40 13.54 -22.21 -4.97
CA ASP A 40 14.20 -21.16 -5.74
C ASP A 40 15.17 -20.38 -4.84
N PRO A 41 16.50 -20.50 -4.99
CA PRO A 41 17.47 -19.75 -4.17
C PRO A 41 17.27 -18.23 -4.18
N ALA A 42 16.63 -17.68 -5.22
CA ALA A 42 16.32 -16.27 -5.35
C ALA A 42 14.92 -15.89 -4.81
N TRP A 43 14.21 -16.80 -4.13
CA TRP A 43 12.85 -16.58 -3.61
C TRP A 43 12.73 -15.30 -2.77
N TRP A 44 13.72 -15.04 -1.92
CA TRP A 44 13.74 -13.89 -1.02
C TRP A 44 13.95 -12.58 -1.78
N ALA A 45 14.80 -12.59 -2.82
CA ALA A 45 15.08 -11.43 -3.65
C ALA A 45 13.88 -11.09 -4.53
N LYS A 46 13.24 -12.09 -5.14
CA LYS A 46 11.99 -11.93 -5.89
C LYS A 46 10.87 -11.37 -5.01
N SER A 47 10.70 -11.93 -3.81
CA SER A 47 9.71 -11.45 -2.83
C SER A 47 10.01 -10.02 -2.37
N LYS A 48 11.28 -9.65 -2.20
CA LYS A 48 11.68 -8.29 -1.85
C LYS A 48 11.40 -7.31 -2.99
N ILE A 49 11.80 -7.65 -4.22
CA ILE A 49 11.53 -6.83 -5.41
C ILE A 49 10.02 -6.63 -5.59
N GLU A 50 9.21 -7.67 -5.39
CA GLU A 50 7.75 -7.54 -5.49
C GLU A 50 7.19 -6.59 -4.43
N ARG A 51 7.64 -6.71 -3.18
CA ARG A 51 7.25 -5.79 -2.10
C ARG A 51 7.67 -4.35 -2.38
N GLU A 52 8.90 -4.14 -2.82
CA GLU A 52 9.42 -2.80 -3.17
C GLU A 52 8.67 -2.21 -4.37
N ARG A 53 8.37 -3.01 -5.40
CA ARG A 53 7.57 -2.57 -6.56
C ARG A 53 6.15 -2.18 -6.19
N LEU A 54 5.52 -2.89 -5.26
CA LEU A 54 4.19 -2.53 -4.75
C LEU A 54 4.23 -1.20 -3.99
N GLN A 55 5.27 -0.97 -3.18
CA GLN A 55 5.49 0.30 -2.50
C GLN A 55 5.72 1.46 -3.49
N ASP A 56 6.55 1.25 -4.52
CA ASP A 56 6.79 2.23 -5.57
C ASP A 56 5.50 2.57 -6.34
N ARG A 57 4.69 1.56 -6.64
CA ARG A 57 3.40 1.73 -7.32
C ARG A 57 2.40 2.49 -6.46
N GLU A 58 2.31 2.18 -5.17
CA GLU A 58 1.46 2.91 -4.24
C GLU A 58 1.86 4.39 -4.17
N SER A 59 3.16 4.67 -4.03
CA SER A 59 3.69 6.03 -3.99
C SER A 59 3.36 6.80 -5.28
N ALA A 60 3.58 6.19 -6.45
CA ALA A 60 3.27 6.80 -7.73
C ALA A 60 1.78 7.17 -7.85
N ILE A 61 0.87 6.29 -7.43
CA ILE A 61 -0.57 6.58 -7.43
C ILE A 61 -0.90 7.72 -6.48
N ARG A 62 -0.28 7.75 -5.29
CA ARG A 62 -0.48 8.82 -4.31
C ARG A 62 -0.03 10.18 -4.84
N ASP A 63 1.07 10.21 -5.58
CA ASP A 63 1.60 11.43 -6.21
C ASP A 63 0.72 11.92 -7.37
N GLU A 64 0.13 11.01 -8.15
CA GLU A 64 -0.76 11.33 -9.26
C GLU A 64 -2.20 11.68 -8.83
N LEU A 65 -2.65 11.15 -7.70
CA LEU A 65 -4.03 11.25 -7.21
C LEU A 65 -4.56 12.70 -7.15
N PRO A 66 -3.82 13.72 -6.66
CA PRO A 66 -4.28 15.10 -6.67
C PRO A 66 -4.59 15.63 -8.08
N GLY A 67 -3.79 15.24 -9.07
CA GLY A 67 -3.98 15.63 -10.47
C GLY A 67 -5.20 14.95 -11.11
N LEU A 68 -5.42 13.68 -10.78
CA LEU A 68 -6.62 12.94 -11.19
C LEU A 68 -7.89 13.55 -10.57
N LEU A 69 -7.87 13.84 -9.26
CA LEU A 69 -8.97 14.48 -8.56
C LEU A 69 -9.26 15.87 -9.12
N ARG A 70 -8.24 16.69 -9.39
CA ARG A 70 -8.42 18.01 -10.00
C ARG A 70 -9.18 17.90 -11.34
N ARG A 71 -8.84 16.92 -12.17
CA ARG A 71 -9.53 16.67 -13.44
C ARG A 71 -10.96 16.15 -13.25
N ALA A 72 -11.18 15.27 -12.28
CA ALA A 72 -12.53 14.82 -11.93
C ALA A 72 -13.41 15.99 -11.48
N PHE A 73 -12.88 16.87 -10.62
CA PHE A 73 -13.61 18.05 -10.14
C PHE A 73 -13.81 19.14 -11.20
N ALA A 74 -12.93 19.24 -12.20
CA ALA A 74 -13.06 20.17 -13.32
C ALA A 74 -13.99 19.67 -14.44
N ALA A 75 -14.71 18.57 -14.23
CA ALA A 75 -15.73 18.11 -15.19
C ALA A 75 -16.87 19.13 -15.31
N ASP A 76 -17.27 19.39 -16.54
CA ASP A 76 -18.39 20.29 -16.85
C ASP A 76 -19.74 19.62 -16.59
N GLU A 77 -19.79 18.29 -16.69
CA GLU A 77 -20.99 17.48 -16.51
C GLU A 77 -20.83 16.45 -15.38
N GLU A 78 -21.93 16.18 -14.65
CA GLU A 78 -21.92 15.22 -13.55
C GLU A 78 -21.59 13.79 -14.02
N GLY A 79 -22.10 13.41 -15.19
CA GLY A 79 -21.80 12.10 -15.79
C GLY A 79 -20.31 11.94 -16.09
N GLU A 80 -19.64 13.01 -16.50
CA GLU A 80 -18.19 13.00 -16.72
C GLU A 80 -17.42 12.93 -15.38
N ALA A 81 -17.86 13.67 -14.37
CA ALA A 81 -17.30 13.59 -13.02
C ALA A 81 -17.38 12.16 -12.46
N ALA A 82 -18.56 11.51 -12.60
CA ALA A 82 -18.79 10.14 -12.16
C ALA A 82 -17.87 9.14 -12.87
N VAL A 83 -17.75 9.21 -14.19
CA VAL A 83 -16.82 8.36 -14.95
C VAL A 83 -15.38 8.54 -14.47
N ARG A 84 -14.95 9.77 -14.19
CA ARG A 84 -13.60 10.06 -13.70
C ARG A 84 -13.37 9.55 -12.28
N PHE A 85 -14.32 9.70 -11.36
CA PHE A 85 -14.20 9.14 -10.00
C PHE A 85 -14.21 7.61 -10.01
N SER A 86 -15.06 7.00 -10.83
CA SER A 86 -15.08 5.54 -11.03
C SER A 86 -13.74 5.03 -11.58
N ALA A 87 -13.16 5.72 -12.57
CA ALA A 87 -11.84 5.38 -13.11
C ALA A 87 -10.72 5.49 -12.05
N ILE A 88 -10.76 6.52 -11.20
CA ILE A 88 -9.83 6.66 -10.06
C ILE A 88 -9.98 5.47 -9.10
N ASN A 89 -11.22 5.09 -8.76
CA ASN A 89 -11.49 3.95 -7.89
C ASN A 89 -11.00 2.61 -8.48
N ALA A 90 -11.09 2.43 -9.80
CA ALA A 90 -10.53 1.26 -10.47
C ALA A 90 -9.01 1.20 -10.33
N THR A 91 -8.31 2.34 -10.48
CA THR A 91 -6.84 2.42 -10.27
C THR A 91 -6.45 2.12 -8.83
N LEU A 92 -7.16 2.69 -7.85
CA LEU A 92 -6.91 2.46 -6.42
C LEU A 92 -7.12 0.98 -6.07
N SER A 93 -8.23 0.40 -6.52
CA SER A 93 -8.54 -1.01 -6.27
C SER A 93 -7.50 -1.96 -6.88
N ALA A 94 -7.00 -1.65 -8.09
CA ALA A 94 -5.96 -2.46 -8.75
C ALA A 94 -4.61 -2.42 -8.03
N ALA A 95 -4.37 -1.40 -7.20
CA ALA A 95 -3.18 -1.28 -6.37
C ALA A 95 -3.38 -1.73 -4.92
N GLY A 96 -4.58 -2.23 -4.57
CA GLY A 96 -4.91 -2.59 -3.19
C GLY A 96 -5.08 -1.39 -2.25
N ILE A 97 -5.21 -0.17 -2.80
CA ILE A 97 -5.43 1.06 -2.05
C ILE A 97 -6.94 1.23 -1.78
N PRO A 98 -7.36 1.67 -0.58
CA PRO A 98 -8.77 1.93 -0.30
C PRO A 98 -9.42 2.87 -1.32
N ARG A 99 -10.64 2.51 -1.74
CA ARG A 99 -11.46 3.29 -2.68
C ARG A 99 -11.98 4.58 -2.04
N LEU A 100 -12.18 5.61 -2.85
CA LEU A 100 -12.89 6.82 -2.49
C LEU A 100 -14.39 6.55 -2.41
N ASP A 101 -15.07 7.23 -1.49
CA ASP A 101 -16.53 7.31 -1.47
C ASP A 101 -17.00 8.15 -2.66
N GLU A 102 -17.45 7.48 -3.70
CA GLU A 102 -17.82 8.10 -4.97
C GLU A 102 -19.02 9.05 -4.84
N GLU A 103 -20.03 8.68 -4.05
CA GLU A 103 -21.20 9.53 -3.82
C GLU A 103 -20.82 10.78 -3.03
N ALA A 104 -19.98 10.64 -2.00
CA ALA A 104 -19.48 11.80 -1.25
C ALA A 104 -18.64 12.76 -2.12
N MET A 105 -17.90 12.22 -3.11
CA MET A 105 -17.13 13.03 -4.06
C MET A 105 -18.04 13.75 -5.07
N LEU A 106 -19.09 13.07 -5.57
CA LEU A 106 -20.11 13.67 -6.44
C LEU A 106 -20.90 14.76 -5.71
N ASP A 107 -21.30 14.53 -4.45
CA ASP A 107 -21.91 15.54 -3.59
C ASP A 107 -21.01 16.78 -3.43
N LYS A 108 -19.70 16.56 -3.30
CA LYS A 108 -18.72 17.65 -3.20
C LYS A 108 -18.58 18.40 -4.53
N TRP A 109 -18.63 17.69 -5.66
CA TRP A 109 -18.62 18.29 -6.99
C TRP A 109 -19.88 19.12 -7.24
N ARG A 110 -21.08 18.60 -6.94
CA ARG A 110 -22.36 19.33 -7.10
C ARG A 110 -22.37 20.64 -6.32
N ARG A 111 -21.85 20.62 -5.09
CA ARG A 111 -21.70 21.83 -4.25
C ARG A 111 -20.70 22.83 -4.82
N ALA A 112 -19.63 22.37 -5.47
CA ALA A 112 -18.65 23.26 -6.09
C ALA A 112 -19.18 23.93 -7.37
N GLN A 113 -20.15 23.31 -8.04
CA GLN A 113 -20.81 23.84 -9.25
C GLN A 113 -22.03 24.72 -8.93
N THR A 114 -22.50 24.76 -7.68
CA THR A 114 -23.61 25.61 -7.26
C THR A 114 -23.06 26.95 -6.75
N PRO A 115 -23.34 28.09 -7.41
CA PRO A 115 -22.87 29.41 -6.97
C PRO A 115 -23.59 29.93 -5.71
#